data_AF-A0A0D2Y8H4-F1
#
_entry.id   AF-A0A0D2Y8H4-F1
#
_cell.length_a   1.000
_cell.length_b   1.000
_cell.length_c   1.000
_cell.angle_alpha   90.00
_cell.angle_beta   90.00
_cell.angle_gamma   90.00
#
_symmetry.space_group_name_H-M   'P 1'
#
loop_
_entity.id
_entity.type
_entity.pdbx_description
1 polymer ?
#
loop_
_entity_poly.entity_id
_entity_poly.type
_entity_poly.pdbx_seq_one_letter_code
_entity_poly.pdbx_strand_id
1 'polypeptide(L)'
;MNYLEVNWASEEQLVWVRDAKIGLSDYLDRWYHCNRPVDEQQKMIMDTSTSLSVPRTTTEVSVFKQWIKSRTAKTTVMGSELERYLRLEPQETEDPIEWWMAHQGQFPMISQLALDILAIPAMATDCERSFSLAKLTLTTQRLSMTTETLEKLQCLKNWVRHGAVKLGATIGGGEEVQWEIGDVSMEA
;
A
#
# COMPACT_ATOMS: atom_id res chain seq x y z
N MET A 1 -2.05 -24.51 -6.44
CA MET A 1 -1.81 -24.15 -5.03
C MET A 1 -2.77 -25.01 -4.20
N ASN A 2 -2.44 -26.28 -3.95
CA ASN A 2 -3.42 -27.29 -3.53
C ASN A 2 -3.22 -27.75 -2.08
N TYR A 3 -2.50 -26.97 -1.26
CA TYR A 3 -2.15 -27.37 0.10
C TYR A 3 -3.37 -27.70 0.95
N LEU A 4 -4.43 -26.90 0.88
CA LEU A 4 -5.66 -27.14 1.65
C LEU A 4 -6.38 -28.41 1.18
N GLU A 5 -6.45 -28.63 -0.13
CA GLU A 5 -7.08 -29.83 -0.73
C GLU A 5 -6.31 -31.13 -0.42
N VAL A 6 -4.99 -31.03 -0.21
CA VAL A 6 -4.13 -32.18 0.10
C VAL A 6 -4.12 -32.49 1.60
N ASN A 7 -4.25 -31.47 2.46
CA ASN A 7 -4.14 -31.65 3.92
C ASN A 7 -5.48 -31.73 4.64
N TRP A 8 -6.58 -31.34 3.99
CA TRP A 8 -7.92 -31.42 4.58
C TRP A 8 -8.64 -32.65 4.02
N ALA A 9 -9.14 -33.49 4.93
CA ALA A 9 -9.71 -34.79 4.59
C ALA A 9 -11.22 -34.89 4.90
N SER A 10 -11.78 -33.95 5.66
CA SER A 10 -13.21 -33.94 5.97
C SER A 10 -14.01 -33.34 4.81
N GLU A 11 -15.17 -33.93 4.51
CA GLU A 11 -16.07 -33.42 3.47
C GLU A 11 -16.48 -31.97 3.75
N GLU A 12 -16.78 -31.64 5.00
CA GLU A 12 -17.14 -30.27 5.41
C GLU A 12 -16.02 -29.26 5.15
N GLN A 13 -14.77 -29.68 5.33
CA GLN A 13 -13.60 -28.84 5.07
C GLN A 13 -13.40 -28.60 3.57
N LEU A 14 -13.61 -29.63 2.74
CA LEU A 14 -13.51 -29.51 1.28
C LEU A 14 -14.64 -28.65 0.70
N VAL A 15 -15.87 -28.78 1.24
CA VAL A 15 -17.00 -27.89 0.91
C VAL A 15 -16.64 -26.45 1.25
N TRP A 16 -16.10 -26.18 2.44
CA TRP A 16 -15.64 -24.84 2.80
C TRP A 16 -14.58 -24.30 1.84
N VAL A 17 -13.59 -25.12 1.43
CA VAL A 17 -12.55 -24.67 0.48
C VAL A 17 -13.16 -24.30 -0.86
N ARG A 18 -14.13 -25.09 -1.34
CA ARG A 18 -14.84 -24.81 -2.59
C ARG A 18 -15.60 -23.49 -2.49
N ASP A 19 -16.38 -23.31 -1.43
CA ASP A 19 -17.19 -22.11 -1.21
C ASP A 19 -16.31 -20.87 -1.04
N ALA A 20 -15.20 -20.98 -0.31
CA ALA A 20 -14.21 -19.91 -0.15
C ALA A 20 -13.58 -19.52 -1.49
N LYS A 21 -13.22 -20.51 -2.34
CA LYS A 21 -12.69 -20.23 -3.68
C LYS A 21 -13.72 -19.52 -4.56
N ILE A 22 -14.97 -19.95 -4.53
CA ILE A 22 -16.06 -19.32 -5.29
C ILE A 22 -16.27 -17.89 -4.80
N GLY A 23 -16.39 -17.68 -3.49
CA GLY A 23 -16.60 -16.36 -2.90
C GLY A 23 -15.46 -15.38 -3.18
N LEU A 24 -14.21 -15.86 -3.13
CA LEU A 24 -13.05 -15.04 -3.50
C LEU A 24 -13.05 -14.69 -4.99
N SER A 25 -13.43 -15.63 -5.86
CA SER A 25 -13.53 -15.38 -7.30
C SER A 25 -14.61 -14.33 -7.60
N ASP A 26 -15.80 -14.47 -7.01
CA ASP A 26 -16.89 -13.49 -7.14
C ASP A 26 -16.48 -12.10 -6.63
N TYR A 27 -15.79 -12.03 -5.50
CA TYR A 27 -15.26 -10.77 -4.98
C TYR A 27 -14.27 -10.11 -5.95
N LEU A 28 -13.31 -10.88 -6.48
CA LEU A 28 -12.30 -10.36 -7.40
C LEU A 28 -12.92 -9.94 -8.74
N ASP A 29 -13.90 -10.68 -9.24
CA ASP A 29 -14.66 -10.32 -10.45
C ASP A 29 -15.42 -9.02 -10.24
N ARG A 30 -16.12 -8.90 -9.12
CA ARG A 30 -16.94 -7.73 -8.81
C ARG A 30 -16.13 -6.45 -8.63
N TRP A 31 -14.99 -6.52 -7.95
CA TRP A 31 -14.23 -5.33 -7.56
C TRP A 31 -13.07 -4.99 -8.50
N TYR A 32 -12.45 -5.99 -9.14
CA TYR A 32 -11.23 -5.77 -9.94
C TYR A 32 -11.41 -6.06 -11.44
N HIS A 33 -12.36 -6.92 -11.86
CA HIS A 33 -12.60 -7.14 -13.30
C HIS A 33 -13.46 -6.04 -13.96
N CYS A 34 -14.28 -5.33 -13.18
CA CYS A 34 -15.17 -4.28 -13.68
C CYS A 34 -14.54 -2.87 -13.76
N ASN A 35 -13.29 -2.69 -13.29
CA ASN A 35 -12.63 -1.39 -13.20
C ASN A 35 -11.76 -1.02 -14.42
N ARG A 36 -12.12 -1.45 -15.64
CA ARG A 36 -11.53 -0.87 -16.86
C ARG A 36 -12.39 0.28 -17.40
N PRO A 37 -12.07 1.55 -17.12
CA PRO A 37 -12.29 2.57 -18.11
C PRO A 37 -11.31 2.30 -19.26
N VAL A 38 -11.84 2.20 -20.48
CA VAL A 38 -11.18 1.70 -21.69
C VAL A 38 -10.09 2.66 -22.24
N ASP A 39 -9.83 3.80 -21.59
CA ASP A 39 -9.19 4.95 -22.26
C ASP A 39 -7.70 5.18 -21.98
N GLU A 40 -7.04 4.47 -21.05
CA GLU A 40 -5.62 4.77 -20.71
C GLU A 40 -4.58 3.74 -21.20
N GLN A 41 -4.98 2.59 -21.75
CA GLN A 41 -4.03 1.53 -22.12
C GLN A 41 -3.23 1.77 -23.42
N GLN A 42 -3.48 2.86 -24.16
CA GLN A 42 -2.81 3.11 -25.45
C GLN A 42 -1.70 4.18 -25.42
N LYS A 43 -1.46 4.87 -24.30
CA LYS A 43 -0.48 5.98 -24.27
C LYS A 43 0.84 5.70 -23.55
N MET A 44 0.98 4.59 -22.82
CA MET A 44 2.20 4.29 -22.03
C MET A 44 3.14 3.24 -22.63
N ILE A 45 2.84 2.67 -23.80
CA ILE A 45 3.64 1.55 -24.36
C ILE A 45 4.99 2.01 -24.95
N MET A 46 5.28 3.31 -25.08
CA MET A 46 6.47 3.74 -25.84
C MET A 46 7.62 4.36 -25.03
N ASP A 47 7.41 4.84 -23.80
CA ASP A 47 8.44 5.59 -23.07
C ASP A 47 8.64 5.03 -21.66
N THR A 48 9.57 4.09 -21.49
CA THR A 48 10.52 4.01 -20.35
C THR A 48 11.43 2.79 -20.59
N SER A 49 12.31 2.93 -21.58
CA SER A 49 13.52 2.11 -21.68
C SER A 49 14.68 2.89 -21.07
N THR A 50 14.72 3.08 -19.76
CA THR A 50 15.98 3.53 -19.12
C THR A 50 16.05 2.97 -17.70
N SER A 51 16.67 1.80 -17.61
CA SER A 51 17.16 1.23 -16.36
C SER A 51 18.28 2.12 -15.83
N LEU A 52 18.09 2.70 -14.64
CA LEU A 52 19.17 3.27 -13.84
C LEU A 52 19.50 2.27 -12.75
N SER A 53 20.67 1.63 -12.89
CA SER A 53 21.25 0.76 -11.88
C SER A 53 22.37 1.52 -11.17
N VAL A 54 22.31 1.57 -9.85
CA VAL A 54 23.46 1.88 -9.00
C VAL A 54 23.64 0.73 -8.00
N PRO A 55 24.85 0.16 -7.87
CA PRO A 55 25.10 -0.97 -7.00
C PRO A 55 25.58 -0.50 -5.61
N ARG A 56 25.11 -1.16 -4.53
CA ARG A 56 25.92 -1.65 -3.39
C ARG A 56 25.06 -2.34 -2.32
N THR A 57 25.29 -3.64 -2.07
CA THR A 57 26.01 -4.26 -0.91
C THR A 57 25.47 -3.82 0.45
N THR A 58 24.86 -4.68 1.28
CA THR A 58 25.49 -5.87 1.91
C THR A 58 24.48 -6.93 2.38
N THR A 59 24.81 -8.17 2.03
CA THR A 59 24.66 -9.45 2.75
C THR A 59 23.87 -9.47 4.08
N GLU A 60 22.65 -9.98 4.02
CA GLU A 60 22.30 -11.27 4.64
C GLU A 60 21.30 -11.98 3.71
N VAL A 61 21.61 -13.20 3.28
CA VAL A 61 20.67 -14.01 2.49
C VAL A 61 19.63 -14.55 3.45
N SER A 62 18.59 -13.74 3.70
CA SER A 62 17.47 -14.09 4.56
C SER A 62 16.91 -15.47 4.17
N VAL A 63 16.64 -16.33 5.15
CA VAL A 63 15.99 -17.65 5.00
C VAL A 63 14.75 -17.55 4.11
N PHE A 64 14.06 -16.41 4.18
CA PHE A 64 12.96 -16.06 3.30
C PHE A 64 13.35 -16.02 1.82
N LYS A 65 14.47 -15.40 1.45
CA LYS A 65 14.96 -15.34 0.06
C LYS A 65 15.26 -16.75 -0.48
N GLN A 66 15.84 -17.62 0.35
CA GLN A 66 16.11 -19.01 -0.03
C GLN A 66 14.82 -19.82 -0.18
N TRP A 67 13.83 -19.59 0.68
CA TRP A 67 12.51 -20.20 0.57
C TRP A 67 11.77 -19.77 -0.71
N ILE A 68 11.75 -18.48 -1.05
CA ILE A 68 11.06 -18.03 -2.26
C ILE A 68 11.72 -18.63 -3.52
N LYS A 69 13.05 -18.61 -3.61
CA LYS A 69 13.80 -19.17 -4.76
C LYS A 69 13.55 -20.67 -4.96
N SER A 70 13.19 -21.41 -3.91
CA SER A 70 12.88 -22.84 -4.01
C SER A 70 11.51 -23.14 -4.62
N ARG A 71 10.61 -22.14 -4.74
CA ARG A 71 9.22 -22.32 -5.18
C ARG A 71 8.93 -21.87 -6.61
N THR A 72 9.84 -21.13 -7.25
CA THR A 72 9.63 -20.61 -8.62
C THR A 72 9.97 -21.66 -9.68
N ALA A 73 8.95 -22.38 -10.16
CA ALA A 73 9.07 -23.28 -11.30
C ALA A 73 8.84 -22.54 -12.65
N LYS A 74 9.62 -22.91 -13.66
CA LYS A 74 9.71 -22.25 -14.99
C LYS A 74 8.47 -22.50 -15.89
N THR A 75 7.97 -21.39 -16.45
CA THR A 75 7.17 -21.14 -17.68
C THR A 75 6.19 -22.19 -18.26
N THR A 76 4.91 -21.81 -18.30
CA THR A 76 4.00 -21.96 -19.47
C THR A 76 3.01 -20.77 -19.46
N VAL A 77 2.71 -20.23 -20.63
CA VAL A 77 1.96 -18.96 -20.87
C VAL A 77 0.45 -19.07 -20.58
N MET A 78 -0.05 -20.26 -20.25
CA MET A 78 -1.48 -20.58 -20.19
C MET A 78 -1.96 -20.69 -18.73
N GLY A 79 -1.98 -19.58 -18.01
CA GLY A 79 -2.44 -19.53 -16.61
C GLY A 79 -3.13 -18.20 -16.30
N SER A 80 -3.88 -18.15 -15.19
CA SER A 80 -4.48 -16.90 -14.72
C SER A 80 -3.41 -15.84 -14.45
N GLU A 81 -3.79 -14.57 -14.40
CA GLU A 81 -2.87 -13.47 -14.10
C GLU A 81 -2.05 -13.75 -12.82
N LEU A 82 -2.69 -14.35 -11.81
CA LEU A 82 -2.09 -14.70 -10.52
C LEU A 82 -1.06 -15.81 -10.66
N GLU A 83 -1.39 -16.82 -11.44
CA GLU A 83 -0.48 -17.90 -11.72
C GLU A 83 0.76 -17.41 -12.49
N ARG A 84 0.59 -16.45 -13.40
CA ARG A 84 1.72 -15.79 -14.06
C ARG A 84 2.56 -15.01 -13.06
N TYR A 85 1.96 -14.19 -12.18
CA TYR A 85 2.69 -13.44 -11.16
C TYR A 85 3.48 -14.35 -10.22
N LEU A 86 2.86 -15.41 -9.68
CA LEU A 86 3.51 -16.34 -8.75
C LEU A 86 4.65 -17.14 -9.37
N ARG A 87 4.75 -17.18 -10.71
CA ARG A 87 5.85 -17.81 -11.44
C ARG A 87 7.01 -16.85 -11.73
N LEU A 88 6.85 -15.54 -11.54
CA LEU A 88 7.96 -14.60 -11.68
C LEU A 88 9.03 -14.88 -10.64
N GLU A 89 10.29 -14.66 -11.02
CA GLU A 89 11.36 -14.64 -10.06
C GLU A 89 11.18 -13.43 -9.13
N PRO A 90 11.47 -13.58 -7.82
CA PRO A 90 11.30 -12.51 -6.87
C PRO A 90 12.32 -11.42 -7.18
N GLN A 91 11.82 -10.24 -7.46
CA GLN A 91 12.65 -9.06 -7.67
C GLN A 91 12.79 -8.30 -6.36
N GLU A 92 14.02 -7.93 -6.00
CA GLU A 92 14.24 -6.99 -4.90
C GLU A 92 13.87 -5.59 -5.40
N THR A 93 12.93 -4.95 -4.72
CA THR A 93 12.49 -3.58 -4.99
C THR A 93 12.54 -2.78 -3.69
N GLU A 94 13.02 -1.54 -3.76
CA GLU A 94 13.05 -0.62 -2.63
C GLU A 94 11.65 -0.04 -2.37
N ASP A 95 10.91 0.25 -3.44
CA ASP A 95 9.53 0.70 -3.39
C ASP A 95 8.60 -0.30 -4.10
N PRO A 96 7.80 -1.09 -3.35
CA PRO A 96 6.84 -2.02 -3.95
C PRO A 96 5.66 -1.30 -4.60
N ILE A 97 5.30 -0.09 -4.17
CA ILE A 97 4.20 0.69 -4.73
C ILE A 97 4.58 1.15 -6.14
N GLU A 98 5.78 1.73 -6.30
CA GLU A 98 6.29 2.13 -7.63
C GLU A 98 6.41 0.93 -8.57
N TRP A 99 6.88 -0.22 -8.06
CA TRP A 99 6.97 -1.43 -8.86
C TRP A 99 5.60 -1.86 -9.39
N TRP A 100 4.56 -1.90 -8.53
CA TRP A 100 3.21 -2.27 -8.95
C TRP A 100 2.59 -1.25 -9.90
N MET A 101 2.85 0.04 -9.72
CA MET A 101 2.43 1.09 -10.66
C MET A 101 3.05 0.89 -12.05
N ALA A 102 4.35 0.59 -12.12
CA ALA A 102 5.03 0.33 -13.39
C ALA A 102 4.54 -0.96 -14.10
N HIS A 103 4.07 -1.95 -13.33
CA HIS A 103 3.64 -3.25 -13.85
C HIS A 103 2.12 -3.37 -14.05
N GLN A 104 1.33 -2.30 -13.88
CA GLN A 104 -0.12 -2.31 -14.09
C GLN A 104 -0.52 -2.80 -15.49
N GLY A 105 0.23 -2.42 -16.53
CA GLY A 105 -0.02 -2.90 -17.89
C GLY A 105 0.19 -4.41 -18.06
N GLN A 106 1.14 -4.98 -17.30
CA GLN A 106 1.39 -6.41 -17.32
C GLN A 106 0.43 -7.18 -16.40
N PHE A 107 0.01 -6.60 -15.28
CA PHE A 107 -0.84 -7.24 -14.26
C PHE A 107 -1.98 -6.30 -13.84
N PRO A 108 -3.00 -6.09 -14.70
CA PRO A 108 -4.02 -5.07 -14.46
C PRO A 108 -4.89 -5.34 -13.24
N MET A 109 -5.23 -6.59 -12.93
CA MET A 109 -6.08 -6.93 -11.79
C MET A 109 -5.27 -7.02 -10.50
N ILE A 110 -4.10 -7.67 -10.57
CA ILE A 110 -3.31 -7.97 -9.38
C ILE A 110 -2.57 -6.74 -8.89
N SER A 111 -2.16 -5.84 -9.78
CA SER A 111 -1.59 -4.57 -9.35
C SER A 111 -2.56 -3.76 -8.50
N GLN A 112 -3.84 -3.71 -8.86
CA GLN A 112 -4.86 -3.03 -8.05
C GLN A 112 -5.01 -3.70 -6.68
N LEU A 113 -5.17 -5.02 -6.66
CA LEU A 113 -5.26 -5.77 -5.40
C LEU A 113 -4.01 -5.58 -4.52
N ALA A 114 -2.82 -5.61 -5.12
CA ALA A 114 -1.58 -5.45 -4.40
C ALA A 114 -1.43 -4.05 -3.82
N LEU A 115 -1.80 -3.01 -4.58
CA LEU A 115 -1.81 -1.63 -4.10
C LEU A 115 -2.81 -1.43 -2.95
N ASP A 116 -3.99 -2.03 -3.02
CA ASP A 116 -4.97 -1.99 -1.93
C ASP A 116 -4.44 -2.65 -0.65
N ILE A 117 -3.76 -3.80 -0.79
CA ILE A 117 -3.14 -4.48 0.35
C ILE A 117 -1.99 -3.65 0.93
N LEU A 118 -1.15 -3.06 0.07
CA LEU A 118 -0.02 -2.22 0.50
C LEU A 118 -0.46 -0.90 1.14
N ALA A 119 -1.67 -0.43 0.85
CA ALA A 119 -2.26 0.73 1.50
C ALA A 119 -2.66 0.47 2.96
N ILE A 120 -2.75 -0.80 3.39
CA ILE A 120 -3.04 -1.16 4.78
C ILE A 120 -1.78 -0.96 5.62
N PRO A 121 -1.79 -0.04 6.60
CA PRO A 121 -0.63 0.16 7.46
C PRO A 121 -0.36 -1.08 8.32
N ALA A 122 0.92 -1.44 8.45
CA ALA A 122 1.32 -2.61 9.24
C ALA A 122 1.04 -2.45 10.74
N MET A 123 0.96 -1.21 11.24
CA MET A 123 0.73 -0.89 12.64
C MET A 123 -0.25 0.28 12.78
N ALA A 124 -0.95 0.33 13.90
CA ALA A 124 -1.88 1.42 14.22
C ALA A 124 -1.17 2.73 14.68
N THR A 125 0.16 2.82 14.54
CA THR A 125 0.97 3.95 15.03
C THR A 125 0.53 5.30 14.46
N ASP A 126 0.07 5.31 13.20
CA ASP A 126 -0.41 6.54 12.56
C ASP A 126 -1.76 7.00 13.13
N CYS A 127 -2.64 6.05 13.43
CA CYS A 127 -3.90 6.32 14.12
C CYS A 127 -3.64 6.82 15.54
N GLU A 128 -2.76 6.16 16.31
CA GLU A 128 -2.38 6.57 17.67
C GLU A 128 -1.77 7.98 17.71
N ARG A 129 -0.87 8.28 16.76
CA ARG A 129 -0.31 9.64 16.61
C ARG A 129 -1.40 10.65 16.30
N SER A 130 -2.33 10.31 15.40
CA SER A 130 -3.46 11.19 15.04
C SER A 130 -4.37 11.46 16.25
N PHE A 131 -4.69 10.44 17.05
CA PHE A 131 -5.46 10.61 18.28
C PHE A 131 -4.71 11.42 19.35
N SER A 132 -3.40 11.23 19.46
CA SER A 132 -2.57 12.00 20.39
C SER A 132 -2.53 13.49 20.00
N LEU A 133 -2.41 13.79 18.71
CA LEU A 133 -2.49 15.16 18.19
C LEU A 133 -3.88 15.76 18.37
N ALA A 134 -4.94 14.96 18.20
CA ALA A 134 -6.30 15.39 18.46
C ALA A 134 -6.50 15.76 19.94
N LYS A 135 -5.96 14.95 20.86
CA LYS A 135 -5.97 15.24 22.30
C LYS A 135 -5.25 16.55 22.63
N LEU A 136 -4.08 16.82 22.02
CA LEU A 136 -3.38 18.10 22.19
C LEU A 136 -4.18 19.31 21.66
N THR A 137 -5.01 19.10 20.63
CA THR A 137 -5.86 20.15 20.07
C THR A 137 -7.01 20.50 21.03
N LEU A 138 -7.49 19.51 21.77
CA LEU A 138 -8.44 19.65 22.87
C LEU A 138 -7.76 20.16 24.15
N THR A 139 -7.23 21.39 24.11
CA THR A 139 -6.78 22.08 25.34
C THR A 139 -7.98 22.51 26.19
N THR A 140 -7.78 22.69 27.49
CA THR A 140 -8.84 23.02 28.48
C THR A 140 -9.63 24.30 28.14
N GLN A 141 -9.04 25.23 27.38
CA GLN A 141 -9.72 26.46 26.92
C GLN A 141 -10.52 26.29 25.61
N ARG A 142 -10.32 25.18 24.87
CA ARG A 142 -10.99 24.87 23.59
C ARG A 142 -12.03 23.75 23.70
N LEU A 143 -12.44 23.39 24.92
CA LEU A 143 -13.42 22.33 25.20
C LEU A 143 -14.86 22.62 24.71
N SER A 144 -15.12 23.81 24.15
CA SER A 144 -16.40 24.14 23.51
C SER A 144 -16.51 23.68 22.05
N MET A 145 -15.51 22.98 21.52
CA MET A 145 -15.52 22.51 20.12
C MET A 145 -16.31 21.21 19.97
N THR A 146 -17.21 21.15 18.98
CA THR A 146 -17.93 19.92 18.65
C THR A 146 -17.00 18.88 18.01
N THR A 147 -17.35 17.60 18.14
CA THR A 147 -16.61 16.49 17.52
C THR A 147 -16.48 16.65 16.01
N GLU A 148 -17.53 17.11 15.33
CA GLU A 148 -17.51 17.39 13.89
C GLU A 148 -16.49 18.48 13.53
N THR A 149 -16.40 19.54 14.33
CA THR A 149 -15.42 20.62 14.09
C THR A 149 -13.99 20.14 14.32
N LEU A 150 -13.79 19.30 15.34
CA LEU A 150 -12.49 18.69 15.62
C LEU A 150 -12.03 17.78 14.48
N GLU A 151 -12.93 16.94 13.95
CA GLU A 151 -12.64 16.06 12.80
C GLU A 151 -12.19 16.86 11.58
N LYS A 152 -12.98 17.88 11.18
CA LYS A 152 -12.63 18.76 10.05
C LYS A 152 -11.28 19.44 10.24
N LEU A 153 -10.98 19.90 11.47
CA LEU A 153 -9.72 20.53 11.80
C LEU A 153 -8.54 19.55 11.70
N GLN A 154 -8.68 18.31 12.22
CA GLN A 154 -7.63 17.31 12.09
C GLN A 154 -7.42 16.90 10.63
N CYS A 155 -8.48 16.70 9.85
CA CYS A 155 -8.39 16.42 8.42
C CYS A 155 -7.66 17.55 7.67
N LEU A 156 -8.05 18.80 7.91
CA LEU A 156 -7.41 19.96 7.29
C LEU A 156 -5.92 20.05 7.67
N LYS A 157 -5.60 19.87 8.96
CA LYS A 157 -4.21 19.88 9.45
C LYS A 157 -3.38 18.76 8.80
N ASN A 158 -3.97 17.57 8.65
CA ASN A 158 -3.34 16.45 7.97
C ASN A 158 -3.10 16.76 6.49
N TRP A 159 -4.12 17.25 5.77
CA TRP A 159 -4.00 17.58 4.35
C TRP A 159 -2.98 18.69 4.08
N VAL A 160 -2.91 19.71 4.94
CA VAL A 160 -1.89 20.77 4.83
C VAL A 160 -0.50 20.20 5.06
N ARG A 161 -0.32 19.33 6.09
CA ARG A 161 0.97 18.70 6.38
C ARG A 161 1.46 17.81 5.23
N HIS A 162 0.55 17.11 4.57
CA HIS A 162 0.86 16.24 3.43
C HIS A 162 0.80 16.97 2.08
N GLY A 163 0.66 18.31 2.07
CA GLY A 163 0.69 19.11 0.85
C GLY A 163 -0.53 18.96 -0.07
N ALA A 164 -1.58 18.26 0.37
CA ALA A 164 -2.83 18.10 -0.38
C ALA A 164 -3.64 19.41 -0.46
N VAL A 165 -3.45 20.31 0.51
CA VAL A 165 -4.04 21.66 0.52
C VAL A 165 -2.96 22.68 0.82
N LYS A 166 -2.82 23.69 -0.04
CA LYS A 166 -2.01 24.88 0.25
C LYS A 166 -2.91 25.93 0.86
N LEU A 167 -2.62 26.33 2.11
CA LEU A 167 -3.24 27.51 2.69
C LEU A 167 -2.72 28.74 1.91
N GLY A 168 -3.63 29.55 1.39
CA GLY A 168 -3.27 30.74 0.63
C GLY A 168 -2.37 31.64 1.48
N ALA A 169 -1.21 32.03 0.93
CA ALA A 169 -0.34 33.01 1.56
C ALA A 169 -1.10 34.32 1.73
N THR A 170 -1.29 34.77 2.97
CA THR A 170 -1.69 36.15 3.22
C THR A 170 -0.54 37.03 2.76
N ILE A 171 -0.79 37.89 1.77
CA ILE A 171 0.11 39.00 1.44
C ILE A 171 0.08 39.94 2.65
N GLY A 172 0.98 39.71 3.58
CA GLY A 172 1.23 40.51 4.78
C GLY A 172 2.65 40.21 5.19
N GLY A 173 3.52 41.20 5.05
CA GLY A 173 4.97 41.03 5.04
C GLY A 173 5.56 40.35 6.27
N GLY A 174 6.63 39.59 6.00
CA GLY A 174 7.75 39.30 6.90
C GLY A 174 7.41 38.83 8.30
N GLU A 175 7.30 37.52 8.49
CA GLU A 175 8.11 36.77 9.45
C GLU A 175 7.91 35.27 9.20
N GLU A 176 9.01 34.63 8.84
CA GLU A 176 9.14 33.19 8.73
C GLU A 176 8.95 32.57 10.11
N VAL A 177 7.78 32.01 10.39
CA VAL A 177 7.58 31.20 11.60
C VAL A 177 8.22 29.84 11.36
N GLN A 178 9.52 29.80 11.66
CA GLN A 178 10.32 28.60 11.83
C GLN A 178 9.70 27.78 12.97
N TRP A 179 9.12 26.62 12.64
CA TRP A 179 8.71 25.66 13.65
C TRP A 179 9.98 25.00 14.21
N GLU A 180 10.58 25.63 15.22
CA GLU A 180 11.61 25.01 16.06
C GLU A 180 11.01 23.77 16.73
N ILE A 181 11.39 22.59 16.22
CA ILE A 181 11.24 21.33 16.95
C ILE A 181 12.26 21.41 18.07
N GLY A 182 11.80 21.81 19.26
CA GLY A 182 12.62 21.78 20.46
C GLY A 182 13.07 20.35 20.74
N ASP A 183 14.34 20.07 20.45
CA ASP A 183 15.10 18.98 21.03
C ASP A 183 15.05 19.12 22.56
N VAL A 184 14.41 18.18 23.23
CA VAL A 184 14.64 17.95 24.66
C VAL A 184 15.55 16.75 24.76
N SER A 185 16.86 17.03 24.73
CA SER A 185 17.86 16.18 25.39
C SER A 185 17.53 16.13 26.88
N MET A 186 17.37 14.91 27.40
CA MET A 186 17.45 14.62 28.83
C MET A 186 18.63 13.68 29.02
N GLU A 187 19.79 14.27 29.32
CA GLU A 187 20.87 13.59 30.05
C GLU A 187 20.68 13.83 31.55
N ALA A 188 20.94 12.79 32.32
CA ALA A 188 21.46 12.87 33.68
C ALA A 188 22.53 11.79 33.84
#